data_AF-A0A180F1V6-F1
#
_entry.id   AF-A0A180F1V6-F1
#
_cell.length_a   1.000
_cell.length_b   1.000
_cell.length_c   1.000
_cell.angle_alpha   90.00
_cell.angle_beta   90.00
_cell.angle_gamma   90.00
#
_symmetry.space_group_name_H-M   'P 1'
#
loop_
_entity.id
_entity.type
_entity.pdbx_description
1 polymer ?
#
loop_
_entity_poly.entity_id
_entity_poly.type
_entity_poly.pdbx_seq_one_letter_code
_entity_poly.pdbx_strand_id
1 'polypeptide(L)'
;MTTEEELEGYYIVKSILRPHIDPKRITYRDAVSYFTILVDDNNRKLVCRLYFNTPSKKISFFDSDKKETKCKLNHLDDIYSYTQELIGGISKYAESNNQ
;
A
#
# COMPACT_ATOMS: atom_id res chain seq x y z
N MET A 1 10.04 -14.46 1.25
CA MET A 1 10.73 -14.37 -0.06
C MET A 1 9.76 -13.62 -0.92
N THR A 2 10.16 -12.45 -1.38
CA THR A 2 9.27 -11.61 -2.19
C THR A 2 8.99 -12.26 -3.53
N THR A 3 7.72 -12.31 -3.91
CA THR A 3 7.23 -12.86 -5.17
C THR A 3 7.12 -11.77 -6.24
N GLU A 4 7.10 -12.16 -7.52
CA GLU A 4 6.87 -11.24 -8.63
C GLU A 4 5.53 -10.52 -8.51
N GLU A 5 4.49 -11.24 -8.07
CA GLU A 5 3.14 -10.70 -7.87
C GLU A 5 3.11 -9.60 -6.79
N GLU A 6 3.86 -9.79 -5.69
CA GLU A 6 4.00 -8.78 -4.64
C GLU A 6 4.71 -7.52 -5.15
N LEU A 7 5.76 -7.69 -5.98
CA LEU A 7 6.45 -6.57 -6.62
C LEU A 7 5.56 -5.84 -7.62
N GLU A 8 4.76 -6.56 -8.40
CA GLU A 8 3.82 -5.97 -9.35
C GLU A 8 2.75 -5.15 -8.60
N GLY A 9 2.15 -5.71 -7.56
CA GLY A 9 1.23 -4.97 -6.69
C GLY A 9 1.86 -3.74 -6.05
N TYR A 10 3.13 -3.84 -5.62
CA TYR A 10 3.90 -2.69 -5.14
C TYR A 10 4.06 -1.60 -6.21
N TYR A 11 4.41 -1.96 -7.44
CA TYR A 11 4.59 -0.98 -8.51
C TYR A 11 3.28 -0.32 -8.94
N ILE A 12 2.16 -1.05 -8.91
CA ILE A 12 0.83 -0.48 -9.13
C ILE A 12 0.54 0.58 -8.06
N VAL A 13 0.65 0.22 -6.78
CA VAL A 13 0.42 1.17 -5.66
C VAL A 13 1.37 2.36 -5.74
N LYS A 14 2.66 2.13 -6.01
CA LYS A 14 3.66 3.19 -6.17
C LYS A 14 3.31 4.14 -7.32
N SER A 15 2.80 3.62 -8.42
CA SER A 15 2.40 4.41 -9.59
C SER A 15 1.17 5.26 -9.31
N ILE A 16 0.17 4.70 -8.60
CA ILE A 16 -1.03 5.43 -8.15
C ILE A 16 -0.63 6.61 -7.24
N LEU A 17 0.32 6.39 -6.34
CA LEU A 17 0.71 7.38 -5.33
C LEU A 17 1.75 8.40 -5.80
N ARG A 18 2.43 8.13 -6.93
CA ARG A 18 3.47 9.00 -7.50
C ARG A 18 3.06 10.48 -7.65
N PRO A 19 1.82 10.85 -8.02
CA PRO A 19 1.41 12.26 -8.11
C PRO A 19 1.30 12.96 -6.76
N HIS A 20 1.26 12.21 -5.65
CA HIS A 20 0.93 12.71 -4.32
C HIS A 20 2.10 12.65 -3.33
N ILE A 21 3.11 11.83 -3.59
CA ILE A 21 4.30 11.71 -2.74
C ILE A 21 5.51 11.30 -3.58
N ASP A 22 6.71 11.72 -3.17
CA ASP A 22 7.95 11.27 -3.83
C ASP A 22 8.00 9.72 -3.82
N PRO A 23 8.07 9.06 -4.99
CA PRO A 23 8.10 7.61 -5.09
C PRO A 23 9.29 6.96 -4.37
N LYS A 24 10.36 7.71 -4.06
CA LYS A 24 11.49 7.22 -3.24
C LYS A 24 11.09 6.97 -1.79
N ARG A 25 10.07 7.67 -1.29
CA ARG A 25 9.55 7.53 0.07
C ARG A 25 8.63 6.32 0.22
N ILE A 26 8.10 5.79 -0.88
CA ILE A 26 7.25 4.60 -0.87
C ILE A 26 8.13 3.35 -0.85
N THR A 27 8.19 2.70 0.31
CA THR A 27 8.96 1.47 0.51
C THR A 27 8.03 0.29 0.78
N TYR A 28 8.60 -0.91 0.79
CA TYR A 28 7.88 -2.11 1.15
C TYR A 28 8.67 -2.96 2.15
N ARG A 29 7.94 -3.81 2.88
CA ARG A 29 8.51 -4.84 3.75
C ARG A 29 7.75 -6.14 3.56
N ASP A 30 8.49 -7.18 3.16
CA ASP A 30 7.98 -8.55 3.08
C ASP A 30 7.84 -9.14 4.48
N ALA A 31 6.71 -9.79 4.74
CA ALA A 31 6.43 -10.54 5.94
C ALA A 31 5.75 -11.86 5.56
N VAL A 32 5.86 -12.87 6.43
CA VAL A 32 5.40 -14.25 6.14
C VAL A 32 3.94 -14.32 5.67
N SER A 33 3.08 -13.45 6.20
CA SER A 33 1.64 -13.48 5.93
C SER A 33 1.13 -12.34 5.06
N TYR A 34 1.96 -11.34 4.77
CA TYR A 34 1.56 -10.15 4.02
C TYR A 34 2.77 -9.34 3.56
N PHE A 35 2.56 -8.60 2.50
CA PHE A 35 3.52 -7.65 1.94
C PHE A 35 3.07 -6.22 2.29
N THR A 36 3.86 -5.50 3.08
CA THR A 36 3.48 -4.19 3.60
C THR A 36 4.04 -3.08 2.73
N ILE A 37 3.20 -2.10 2.37
CA ILE A 37 3.63 -0.86 1.71
C ILE A 37 3.50 0.28 2.70
N LEU A 38 4.56 1.08 2.81
CA LEU A 38 4.71 2.09 3.85
C LEU A 38 5.54 3.29 3.36
N VAL A 39 5.46 4.40 4.10
CA VAL A 39 6.16 5.65 3.78
C VAL A 39 7.38 5.80 4.69
N ASP A 40 8.49 6.27 4.12
CA ASP A 40 9.77 6.58 4.82
C ASP A 40 10.36 5.40 5.60
N ASP A 41 10.15 4.17 5.11
CA ASP A 41 10.53 2.95 5.81
C ASP A 41 10.02 2.82 7.28
N ASN A 42 8.91 3.49 7.61
CA ASN A 42 8.39 3.58 8.96
C ASN A 42 7.10 2.76 9.19
N ASN A 43 7.15 1.79 10.12
CA ASN A 43 6.01 0.94 10.49
C ASN A 43 4.82 1.70 11.12
N ARG A 44 4.98 2.99 11.46
CA ARG A 44 3.88 3.87 11.89
C ARG A 44 3.23 4.63 10.74
N LYS A 45 3.79 4.55 9.52
CA LYS A 45 3.31 5.21 8.31
C LYS A 45 2.89 4.16 7.27
N LEU A 46 1.95 3.30 7.65
CA LEU A 46 1.43 2.24 6.80
C LEU A 46 0.49 2.82 5.75
N VAL A 47 0.66 2.39 4.50
CA VAL A 47 -0.25 2.74 3.39
C VAL A 47 -1.28 1.64 3.22
N CYS A 48 -0.80 0.43 2.94
CA CYS A 48 -1.64 -0.75 2.78
C CYS A 48 -0.84 -2.03 3.02
N ARG A 49 -1.55 -3.17 3.08
CA ARG A 49 -0.94 -4.50 3.02
C ARG A 49 -1.55 -5.33 1.91
N LEU A 50 -0.71 -6.10 1.24
CA LEU A 50 -1.11 -7.04 0.21
C LEU A 50 -1.02 -8.46 0.78
N TYR A 51 -2.09 -9.23 0.63
CA TYR A 51 -2.22 -10.60 1.12
C TYR A 51 -2.31 -11.56 -0.07
N PHE A 52 -1.22 -11.70 -0.82
CA PHE A 52 -1.19 -12.53 -2.04
C PHE A 52 -0.89 -14.00 -1.75
N ASN A 53 -0.23 -14.28 -0.62
CA ASN A 53 0.11 -15.64 -0.18
C ASN A 53 -1.08 -16.43 0.39
N THR A 54 -2.32 -16.01 0.11
CA THR A 54 -3.54 -16.68 0.59
C THR A 54 -4.43 -17.06 -0.58
N PRO A 55 -5.29 -18.10 -0.45
CA PRO A 55 -6.20 -18.50 -1.53
C PRO A 55 -7.14 -17.39 -2.03
N SER A 56 -7.35 -16.36 -1.21
CA SER A 56 -8.21 -15.23 -1.51
C SER A 56 -7.41 -13.95 -1.32
N LYS A 57 -6.87 -13.43 -2.44
CA LYS A 57 -6.05 -12.22 -2.47
C LYS A 57 -6.83 -11.05 -1.89
N LYS A 58 -6.16 -10.26 -1.07
CA LYS A 58 -6.76 -9.10 -0.39
C LYS A 58 -5.78 -7.95 -0.32
N ILE A 59 -6.31 -6.75 -0.29
CA ILE A 59 -5.62 -5.54 0.15
C ILE A 59 -6.23 -5.07 1.46
N SER A 60 -5.42 -4.54 2.38
CA SER A 60 -5.93 -3.90 3.59
C SER A 60 -5.46 -2.47 3.72
N PHE A 61 -6.30 -1.65 4.35
CA PHE A 61 -6.06 -0.24 4.66
C PHE A 61 -6.27 0.01 6.15
N PHE A 62 -5.70 1.11 6.65
CA PHE A 62 -5.78 1.50 8.06
C PHE A 62 -6.47 2.86 8.17
N ASP A 63 -7.46 2.95 9.05
CA ASP A 63 -8.11 4.22 9.37
C ASP A 63 -7.35 5.00 10.47
N SER A 64 -7.94 6.13 10.89
CA SER A 64 -7.41 6.96 11.99
C SER A 64 -7.27 6.22 13.32
N ASP A 65 -8.12 5.22 13.57
CA ASP A 65 -8.15 4.42 14.79
C ASP A 65 -7.28 3.16 14.67
N LYS A 66 -6.47 3.06 13.60
CA LYS A 66 -5.65 1.90 13.23
C LYS A 66 -6.46 0.62 13.01
N LYS A 67 -7.75 0.74 12.74
CA LYS A 67 -8.58 -0.40 12.37
C LYS A 67 -8.23 -0.82 10.96
N GLU A 68 -8.02 -2.12 10.79
CA GLU A 68 -7.69 -2.71 9.51
C GLU A 68 -8.97 -3.09 8.75
N THR A 69 -9.15 -2.54 7.55
CA THR A 69 -10.22 -2.91 6.63
C THR A 69 -9.65 -3.72 5.49
N LYS A 70 -10.16 -4.95 5.29
CA LYS A 70 -9.70 -5.88 4.24
C LYS A 70 -10.70 -5.92 3.09
N CYS A 71 -10.19 -5.70 1.88
CA CYS A 71 -10.94 -5.79 0.63
C CYS A 71 -10.41 -6.96 -0.19
N LYS A 72 -11.32 -7.75 -0.79
CA LYS A 72 -10.94 -8.86 -1.66
C LYS A 72 -10.47 -8.32 -3.03
N LEU A 73 -9.43 -8.94 -3.58
CA LEU A 73 -8.96 -8.74 -4.95
C LEU A 73 -9.19 -10.03 -5.74
N ASN A 74 -9.77 -9.91 -6.92
CA ASN A 74 -9.85 -11.00 -7.90
C ASN A 74 -8.69 -10.89 -8.91
N HIS A 75 -8.29 -9.67 -9.28
CA HIS A 75 -7.13 -9.36 -10.13
C HIS A 75 -6.25 -8.28 -9.49
N LEU A 76 -4.98 -8.15 -9.92
CA LEU A 76 -4.11 -7.05 -9.45
C LEU A 76 -4.64 -5.67 -9.86
N ASP A 77 -5.29 -5.57 -11.02
CA ASP A 77 -5.91 -4.32 -11.48
C ASP A 77 -7.01 -3.81 -10.55
N ASP A 78 -7.60 -4.68 -9.71
CA ASP A 78 -8.59 -4.26 -8.71
C ASP A 78 -7.99 -3.24 -7.72
N ILE A 79 -6.65 -3.19 -7.58
CA ILE A 79 -5.95 -2.18 -6.77
C ILE A 79 -6.29 -0.75 -7.22
N TYR A 80 -6.48 -0.51 -8.53
CA TYR A 80 -6.86 0.82 -9.04
C TYR A 80 -8.21 1.30 -8.49
N SER A 81 -9.11 0.38 -8.16
CA SER A 81 -10.41 0.71 -7.57
C SER A 81 -10.30 1.29 -6.16
N TYR A 82 -9.14 1.11 -5.50
CA TYR A 82 -8.87 1.62 -4.14
C TYR A 82 -7.94 2.83 -4.13
N THR A 83 -7.91 3.60 -5.23
CA THR A 83 -7.05 4.78 -5.37
C THR A 83 -7.28 5.81 -4.26
N GLN A 84 -8.54 6.05 -3.87
CA GLN A 84 -8.87 7.04 -2.85
C GLN A 84 -8.39 6.62 -1.46
N GLU A 85 -8.51 5.34 -1.13
CA GLU A 85 -8.04 4.75 0.12
C GLU A 85 -6.51 4.82 0.22
N LEU A 86 -5.81 4.54 -0.88
CA LEU A 86 -4.36 4.66 -0.96
C LEU A 86 -3.90 6.11 -0.75
N ILE A 87 -4.54 7.07 -1.44
CA ILE A 87 -4.25 8.50 -1.28
C ILE A 87 -4.55 8.94 0.17
N GLY A 88 -5.68 8.50 0.72
CA GLY A 88 -6.04 8.74 2.12
C GLY A 88 -4.98 8.23 3.10
N GLY A 89 -4.42 7.06 2.85
CA GLY A 89 -3.33 6.45 3.65
C GLY A 89 -2.04 7.27 3.67
N ILE A 90 -1.74 8.03 2.61
CA ILE A 90 -0.55 8.91 2.55
C ILE A 90 -0.83 10.38 2.84
N SER A 91 -2.09 10.81 2.88
CA SER A 91 -2.47 12.22 3.03
C SER A 91 -1.74 12.94 4.17
N LYS A 92 -1.59 12.27 5.32
CA LYS A 92 -0.89 12.76 6.52
C LYS A 92 0.64 12.90 6.35
N TYR A 93 1.21 12.38 5.28
CA TYR A 93 2.65 12.31 5.01
C TYR A 93 3.05 13.00 3.69
N ALA A 94 2.06 13.31 2.84
CA ALA A 94 2.22 14.02 1.58
C ALA A 94 2.52 15.52 1.79
N GLU A 95 1.99 16.12 2.86
CA GLU A 95 2.22 17.53 3.23
C GLU A 95 3.61 17.76 3.86
N SER A 96 4.67 17.54 3.08
CA SER A 96 6.02 18.02 3.40
C SER A 96 6.72 18.69 2.22
N ASN A 97 6.00 18.97 1.13
CA ASN A 97 6.49 19.81 0.05
C ASN A 97 5.94 21.24 0.21
N ASN A 98 6.36 21.91 1.28
CA ASN A 98 6.43 23.38 1.30
C ASN A 98 7.90 23.75 1.09
N GLN A 99 8.26 24.05 -0.15
CA GLN A 99 9.35 24.97 -0.47
C GLN A 99 9.03 25.63 -1.81
#